data_AF-A0A2E0SY61-F1
#
_entry.id   AF-A0A2E0SY61-F1
#
_cell.length_a   1.000
_cell.length_b   1.000
_cell.length_c   1.000
_cell.angle_alpha   90.00
_cell.angle_beta   90.00
_cell.angle_gamma   90.00
#
_symmetry.space_group_name_H-M   'P 1'
#
loop_
_entity.id
_entity.type
_entity.pdbx_description
1 polymer ?
#
loop_
_entity_poly.entity_id
_entity_poly.type
_entity_poly.pdbx_seq_one_letter_code
_entity_poly.pdbx_strand_id
1 'polypeptide(L)' 'MSRSTHQALADERNATIEIYINGDFFPRDEAKISVFDSGFLVGDGIW' A
#
# COMPACT_ATOMS: atom_id res chain seq x y z
N MET A 1 -10.93 8.55 23.74
CA MET A 1 -9.98 8.26 22.65
C MET A 1 -10.67 8.53 21.33
N SER A 2 -10.13 9.43 20.50
CA SER A 2 -10.69 9.75 19.18
C SER A 2 -10.50 8.56 18.24
N ARG A 3 -11.58 8.05 17.64
CA ARG A 3 -11.56 6.98 16.64
C ARG A 3 -11.56 7.63 15.26
N SER A 4 -10.50 7.41 14.47
CA SER A 4 -10.44 7.87 13.08
C SER A 4 -11.21 6.92 12.16
N THR A 5 -11.72 7.42 11.04
CA THR A 5 -12.37 6.63 9.98
C THR A 5 -11.46 5.57 9.36
N HIS A 6 -10.14 5.72 9.47
CA HIS A 6 -9.14 4.79 8.94
C HIS A 6 -8.52 3.87 10.01
N GLN A 7 -9.13 3.76 11.19
CA GLN A 7 -8.57 2.93 12.25
C GLN A 7 -8.87 1.44 12.03
N ALA A 8 -7.81 0.63 11.94
CA ALA A 8 -7.88 -0.83 11.89
C ALA A 8 -7.12 -1.45 13.08
N LEU A 9 -7.49 -2.68 13.46
CA LEU A 9 -6.70 -3.47 14.42
C LEU A 9 -5.45 -4.01 13.71
N ALA A 10 -4.35 -4.14 14.45
CA ALA A 10 -3.16 -4.80 13.94
C ALA A 10 -3.42 -6.29 13.72
N ASP A 11 -2.89 -6.84 12.63
CA ASP A 11 -3.00 -8.26 12.27
C ASP A 11 -1.62 -8.78 11.86
N GLU A 12 -1.15 -9.83 12.52
CA GLU A 12 0.17 -10.43 12.29
C GLU A 12 0.32 -10.99 10.86
N ARG A 13 -0.79 -11.40 10.22
CA ARG A 13 -0.78 -11.90 8.84
C ARG A 13 -0.32 -10.83 7.84
N ASN A 14 -0.56 -9.56 8.14
CA ASN A 14 -0.13 -8.44 7.29
C ASN A 14 1.39 -8.29 7.20
N ALA A 15 2.16 -8.95 8.07
CA ALA A 15 3.61 -8.90 8.04
C ALA A 15 4.22 -9.65 6.84
N THR A 16 3.49 -10.60 6.26
CA THR A 16 4.00 -11.50 5.20
C THR A 16 3.18 -11.47 3.92
N ILE A 17 2.29 -10.48 3.77
CA ILE A 17 1.51 -10.33 2.54
C ILE A 17 2.43 -9.97 1.37
N GLU A 18 2.04 -10.47 0.21
CA GLU A 18 2.62 -10.05 -1.05
C GLU A 18 1.76 -8.94 -1.68
N ILE A 19 2.43 -7.96 -2.27
CA ILE A 19 1.81 -6.83 -2.96
C ILE A 19 2.06 -7.02 -4.46
N TYR A 20 0.99 -7.04 -5.23
CA TYR A 20 1.07 -7.13 -6.68
C TYR A 20 1.35 -5.76 -7.29
N ILE A 21 2.45 -5.64 -8.04
CA ILE A 21 2.88 -4.41 -8.70
C ILE A 21 3.34 -4.75 -10.11
N ASN A 22 2.70 -4.17 -11.12
CA ASN A 22 3.12 -4.22 -12.53
C ASN A 22 3.36 -5.63 -13.12
N GLY A 23 2.66 -6.66 -12.65
CA GLY A 23 2.80 -8.02 -13.19
C GLY A 23 3.35 -9.03 -12.20
N ASP A 24 3.99 -8.57 -11.13
CA ASP A 24 4.75 -9.41 -10.20
C ASP A 24 4.31 -9.20 -8.75
N PHE A 25 4.54 -10.23 -7.91
CA PHE A 25 4.30 -10.18 -6.47
C PHE A 25 5.59 -9.87 -5.72
N PHE A 26 5.50 -8.97 -4.74
CA PHE A 26 6.63 -8.55 -3.90
C PHE A 26 6.29 -8.64 -2.41
N PRO A 27 7.23 -9.04 -1.54
CA PRO A 27 7.10 -8.84 -0.10
C PRO A 27 6.83 -7.38 0.26
N ARG A 28 6.06 -7.13 1.33
CA ARG A 28 5.61 -5.78 1.74
C ARG A 28 6.75 -4.74 1.87
N ASP A 29 7.91 -5.15 2.36
CA ASP A 29 9.08 -4.29 2.56
C ASP A 29 9.86 -4.01 1.28
N GLU A 30 9.69 -4.85 0.27
CA GLU A 30 10.28 -4.69 -1.06
C GLU A 30 9.35 -4.00 -2.07
N ALA A 31 8.04 -4.04 -1.81
CA ALA A 31 6.99 -3.44 -2.63
C ALA A 31 7.15 -1.91 -2.77
N LYS A 32 7.58 -1.46 -3.95
CA LYS A 32 7.88 -0.05 -4.25
C LYS A 32 7.30 0.34 -5.61
N ILE A 33 6.85 1.58 -5.72
CA ILE A 33 6.46 2.22 -6.98
C ILE A 33 7.45 3.34 -7.32
N SER A 34 7.42 3.80 -8.58
CA SER A 34 8.20 4.96 -8.99
C SER A 34 7.71 6.22 -8.26
N VAL A 35 8.64 7.09 -7.84
CA VAL A 35 8.30 8.43 -7.34
C VAL A 35 7.70 9.33 -8.42
N PHE A 36 7.81 8.94 -9.70
CA PHE A 36 7.20 9.62 -10.84
C PHE A 36 5.85 9.01 -11.26
N ASP A 37 5.31 8.06 -10.50
CA ASP A 37 3.95 7.57 -10.71
C ASP A 37 2.95 8.74 -10.53
N SER A 38 2.06 8.96 -11.50
CA SER A 38 1.13 10.10 -11.47
C SER A 38 0.10 10.00 -10.34
N GLY A 39 -0.25 8.79 -9.91
CA GLY A 39 -1.11 8.54 -8.75
C GLY A 39 -0.45 9.03 -7.46
N PHE A 40 0.88 8.89 -7.34
CA PHE A 40 1.63 9.46 -6.22
C PHE A 40 1.91 10.95 -6.39
N LEU A 41 2.36 11.36 -7.59
CA LEU A 41 2.87 12.71 -7.83
C LEU A 41 1.78 13.78 -7.81
N VAL A 42 0.60 13.48 -8.37
CA VAL A 42 -0.49 14.46 -8.54
C VAL A 42 -1.86 13.93 -8.10
N GLY A 43 -1.93 12.73 -7.53
CA GLY A 43 -3.20 12.13 -7.11
C GLY A 43 -4.07 11.67 -8.30
N ASP A 44 -3.46 11.45 -9.46
CA ASP A 44 -4.15 10.98 -10.67
C ASP A 44 -4.28 9.46 -10.63
N GLY A 45 -5.14 8.98 -9.72
CA GLY A 45 -5.39 7.56 -9.49
C GLY A 45 -6.86 7.27 -9.24
N ILE A 46 -7.26 6.03 -9.53
CA ILE A 46 -8.54 5.45 -9.13
C ILE A 46 -8.22 4.33 -8.14
N TRP A 47 -8.91 4.31 -7.01
CA TRP A 47 -8.69 3.36 -5.91
C TRP A 47 -10.01 2.76 -5.44
#